data_AF-A0A817SGI0-F1
#
_entry.id   AF-A0A817SGI0-F1
#
_cell.length_a   1.000
_cell.length_b   1.000
_cell.length_c   1.000
_cell.angle_alpha   90.00
_cell.angle_beta   90.00
_cell.angle_gamma   90.00
#
_symmetry.space_group_name_H-M   'P 1'
#
loop_
_entity.id
_entity.type
_entity.pdbx_description
1 polymer ?
#
loop_
_entity_poly.entity_id
_entity_poly.type
_entity_poly.pdbx_seq_one_letter_code
_entity_poly.pdbx_strand_id
1 'polypeptide(L)'
;MQRVLFEISLNTSLQDMAVFAELEHHTHFREEREVLFDFNTLFNVTHVEYDPFDHIWSVKMIAIAKSSIKEHPYLSTIREMFVQNHSATVAFGITMAYGFEKKQQAIRYFDQILLTLPPYHVDLPDILEQRAILYQEKGENKMALNDYERALEIRRQRIQENLLGIASLNSNIGNLQTAASNFEASLNSHHAALTTYEQLYGTEEDHIKKAKVNENIGLTYYSSGNTSKALEYLERAQVAYKQLLPEKHIFSIELLGHVGAIYEATGNLTLAENLFHRQLNWSETILPSDHPLLITFLDSVLRIHMKMNQTSNISTIFTEYLKKLNKTLGQKHPIIPRLLIMVAFLLEPAQPVDAIKFYKQAIEISQDLTQRDRFTIVKCHKNLASLYRKTGNLTEALKYATQTLNLQQQFLFEEENYLLEVADALNNIGMIYLEMNLSTDALPYLTKSLTMYRSTYSSDHPTVHAILTSIIHAANQSQSIS
;
A
#
# COMPACT_ATOMS: atom_id res chain seq x y z
N MET A 1 -49.88 -15.36 -15.67
CA MET A 1 -50.16 -15.29 -14.22
C MET A 1 -48.83 -15.08 -13.50
N GLN A 2 -48.68 -14.00 -12.74
CA GLN A 2 -47.65 -13.93 -11.72
C GLN A 2 -48.13 -14.73 -10.49
N ARG A 3 -47.19 -15.31 -9.74
CA ARG A 3 -47.38 -15.68 -8.33
C ARG A 3 -46.30 -14.95 -7.54
N VAL A 4 -46.69 -13.88 -6.85
CA VAL A 4 -45.90 -13.31 -5.76
C VAL A 4 -45.99 -14.29 -4.60
N LEU A 5 -44.87 -14.62 -3.96
CA LEU A 5 -44.86 -15.58 -2.84
C LEU A 5 -44.96 -14.89 -1.47
N PHE A 6 -44.38 -13.69 -1.36
CA PHE A 6 -44.48 -12.81 -0.18
C PHE A 6 -44.12 -11.37 -0.57
N GLU A 7 -44.60 -10.42 0.22
CA GLU A 7 -44.28 -8.98 0.18
C GLU A 7 -43.81 -8.58 1.59
N ILE A 8 -42.84 -7.65 1.68
CA ILE A 8 -42.23 -7.25 2.96
C ILE A 8 -42.39 -5.73 3.10
N SER A 9 -43.20 -5.32 4.08
CA SER A 9 -43.45 -3.93 4.43
C SER A 9 -42.70 -3.56 5.72
N LEU A 10 -41.78 -2.60 5.66
CA LEU A 10 -41.06 -2.11 6.83
C LEU A 10 -41.88 -1.04 7.56
N ASN A 11 -42.41 -1.39 8.74
CA ASN A 11 -43.07 -0.42 9.63
C ASN A 11 -42.03 0.36 10.44
N THR A 12 -41.92 1.66 10.18
CA THR A 12 -40.95 2.57 10.80
C THR A 12 -41.44 3.22 12.11
N SER A 13 -42.64 2.89 12.59
CA SER A 13 -43.21 3.46 13.83
C SER A 13 -42.77 2.76 15.13
N LEU A 14 -42.07 1.62 15.03
CA LEU A 14 -41.55 0.89 16.18
C LEU A 14 -40.14 1.36 16.55
N GLN A 15 -40.07 2.23 17.56
CA GLN A 15 -38.85 2.45 18.33
C GLN A 15 -38.70 1.34 19.38
N ASP A 16 -37.45 1.03 19.72
CA ASP A 16 -36.96 0.01 20.65
C ASP A 16 -37.10 -1.49 20.29
N MET A 17 -35.92 -2.13 20.31
CA MET A 17 -35.62 -3.56 20.33
C MET A 17 -35.89 -4.44 19.09
N ALA A 18 -35.00 -5.42 18.90
CA ALA A 18 -34.98 -6.35 17.79
C ALA A 18 -35.40 -7.75 18.20
N VAL A 19 -36.09 -8.45 17.30
CA VAL A 19 -36.18 -9.92 17.29
C VAL A 19 -35.92 -10.38 15.85
N PHE A 20 -34.88 -11.21 15.68
CA PHE A 20 -34.67 -12.00 14.47
C PHE A 20 -35.43 -13.33 14.62
N ALA A 21 -35.77 -14.01 13.53
CA ALA A 21 -36.68 -15.15 13.56
C ALA A 21 -36.25 -16.27 14.54
N GLU A 22 -37.26 -16.89 15.18
CA GLU A 22 -37.18 -17.89 16.26
C GLU A 22 -36.85 -19.29 15.66
N LEU A 23 -37.03 -20.44 16.37
CA LEU A 23 -36.71 -21.76 15.78
C LEU A 23 -37.74 -22.91 15.99
N GLU A 24 -38.69 -22.98 15.05
CA GLU A 24 -39.88 -23.87 14.86
C GLU A 24 -39.61 -25.41 14.83
N HIS A 25 -40.35 -26.09 13.94
CA HIS A 25 -40.46 -27.51 13.64
C HIS A 25 -39.13 -28.20 13.25
N HIS A 26 -37.97 -27.60 13.54
CA HIS A 26 -36.63 -28.07 13.21
C HIS A 26 -35.79 -28.42 14.45
N THR A 27 -36.32 -28.25 15.66
CA THR A 27 -35.82 -28.95 16.87
C THR A 27 -36.77 -30.09 17.28
N HIS A 28 -36.38 -30.92 18.26
CA HIS A 28 -37.30 -31.91 18.85
C HIS A 28 -38.18 -31.34 19.99
N PHE A 29 -38.16 -30.01 20.19
CA PHE A 29 -38.98 -29.28 21.16
C PHE A 29 -39.95 -28.36 20.39
N ARG A 30 -41.26 -28.47 20.67
CA ARG A 30 -42.36 -27.94 19.81
C ARG A 30 -42.97 -26.63 20.34
N GLU A 31 -42.19 -25.57 20.57
CA GLU A 31 -42.72 -24.29 21.11
C GLU A 31 -42.11 -22.95 20.54
N GLU A 32 -42.62 -22.28 19.49
CA GLU A 32 -42.45 -22.59 18.03
C GLU A 32 -41.07 -21.99 17.54
N ARG A 33 -40.82 -21.07 16.56
CA ARG A 33 -41.49 -20.40 15.38
C ARG A 33 -40.43 -20.11 14.26
N GLU A 34 -40.67 -20.00 12.94
CA GLU A 34 -39.62 -20.38 11.91
C GLU A 34 -38.71 -19.30 11.26
N VAL A 35 -37.48 -19.69 10.86
CA VAL A 35 -36.47 -18.86 10.15
C VAL A 35 -36.66 -18.87 8.63
N LEU A 36 -37.01 -17.71 8.06
CA LEU A 36 -37.36 -17.61 6.63
C LEU A 36 -36.19 -17.59 5.62
N PHE A 37 -34.98 -17.14 6.00
CA PHE A 37 -33.80 -17.11 5.11
C PHE A 37 -32.48 -17.31 5.87
N ASP A 38 -31.48 -17.90 5.20
CA ASP A 38 -30.10 -17.94 5.69
C ASP A 38 -29.24 -16.79 5.09
N PHE A 39 -28.10 -16.49 5.72
CA PHE A 39 -27.15 -15.49 5.23
C PHE A 39 -26.48 -15.82 3.87
N ASN A 40 -26.81 -16.96 3.24
CA ASN A 40 -26.28 -17.35 1.92
C ASN A 40 -27.25 -17.07 0.77
N THR A 41 -28.47 -16.62 1.05
CA THR A 41 -29.51 -16.39 0.04
C THR A 41 -29.37 -14.99 -0.57
N LEU A 42 -28.87 -14.91 -1.81
CA LEU A 42 -28.83 -13.65 -2.55
C LEU A 42 -30.19 -13.31 -3.16
N PHE A 43 -30.50 -12.02 -3.13
CA PHE A 43 -31.66 -11.42 -3.79
C PHE A 43 -31.21 -10.41 -4.84
N ASN A 44 -31.83 -10.45 -6.02
CA ASN A 44 -31.76 -9.35 -6.96
C ASN A 44 -32.91 -8.38 -6.67
N VAL A 45 -32.59 -7.11 -6.38
CA VAL A 45 -33.59 -6.04 -6.23
C VAL A 45 -34.03 -5.61 -7.63
N THR A 46 -35.28 -5.91 -7.99
CA THR A 46 -35.80 -5.67 -9.35
C THR A 46 -36.69 -4.43 -9.45
N HIS A 47 -37.23 -3.97 -8.32
CA HIS A 47 -37.99 -2.72 -8.25
C HIS A 47 -37.94 -2.14 -6.83
N VAL A 48 -37.88 -0.81 -6.73
CA VAL A 48 -37.99 -0.05 -5.49
C VAL A 48 -39.00 1.06 -5.74
N GLU A 49 -40.01 1.14 -4.88
CA GLU A 49 -41.14 2.06 -4.98
C GLU A 49 -41.37 2.68 -3.59
N TYR A 50 -41.63 3.99 -3.55
CA TYR A 50 -41.86 4.73 -2.30
C TYR A 50 -43.28 5.26 -2.30
N ASP A 51 -44.06 4.88 -1.28
CA ASP A 51 -45.38 5.48 -1.06
C ASP A 51 -45.21 6.76 -0.21
N PRO A 52 -45.53 7.95 -0.76
CA PRO A 52 -45.37 9.21 -0.04
C PRO A 52 -46.48 9.48 0.98
N PHE A 53 -47.61 8.75 0.97
CA PHE A 53 -48.69 8.90 1.94
C PHE A 53 -48.41 8.11 3.22
N ASP A 54 -48.04 6.83 3.11
CA ASP A 54 -47.73 5.98 4.27
C ASP A 54 -46.22 5.99 4.65
N HIS A 55 -45.38 6.64 3.84
CA HIS A 55 -43.91 6.72 3.98
C HIS A 55 -43.18 5.35 3.93
N ILE A 56 -43.82 4.32 3.36
CA ILE A 56 -43.27 2.96 3.23
C ILE A 56 -42.49 2.83 1.92
N TRP A 57 -41.33 2.15 1.98
CA TRP A 57 -40.60 1.70 0.81
C TRP A 57 -40.95 0.23 0.51
N SER A 58 -41.58 -0.03 -0.65
CA SER A 58 -41.80 -1.39 -1.16
C SER A 58 -40.62 -1.80 -2.05
N VAL A 59 -39.95 -2.90 -1.68
CA VAL A 59 -38.74 -3.40 -2.36
C VAL A 59 -39.01 -4.79 -2.90
N LYS A 60 -39.20 -4.91 -4.21
CA LYS A 60 -39.50 -6.18 -4.88
C LYS A 60 -38.18 -6.88 -5.22
N MET A 61 -38.03 -8.09 -4.68
CA MET A 61 -36.81 -8.90 -4.74
C MET A 61 -37.08 -10.27 -5.35
N ILE A 62 -36.06 -10.82 -6.03
CA ILE A 62 -36.08 -12.19 -6.56
C ILE A 62 -34.88 -12.95 -6.01
N ALA A 63 -35.14 -14.04 -5.28
CA ALA A 63 -34.10 -14.93 -4.77
C ALA A 63 -33.36 -15.64 -5.93
N ILE A 64 -32.04 -15.68 -5.87
CA ILE A 64 -31.19 -16.26 -6.92
C ILE A 64 -30.80 -17.68 -6.52
N ALA A 65 -31.09 -18.66 -7.38
CA ALA A 65 -30.86 -20.08 -7.09
C ALA A 65 -29.35 -20.40 -6.99
N LYS A 66 -28.98 -21.20 -5.98
CA LYS A 66 -27.58 -21.60 -5.66
C LYS A 66 -26.79 -22.18 -6.85
N SER A 67 -27.47 -22.73 -7.85
CA SER A 67 -26.90 -23.34 -9.06
C SER A 67 -26.88 -22.44 -10.30
N SER A 68 -27.52 -21.26 -10.29
CA SER A 68 -27.52 -20.32 -11.42
C SER A 68 -26.50 -19.19 -11.27
N ILE A 69 -25.81 -19.12 -10.14
CA ILE A 69 -24.76 -18.13 -9.85
C ILE A 69 -23.40 -18.70 -10.28
N LYS A 70 -22.77 -18.11 -11.30
CA LYS A 70 -21.30 -18.09 -11.33
C LYS A 70 -20.88 -17.23 -10.14
N GLU A 71 -20.36 -17.83 -9.07
CA GLU A 71 -20.07 -17.09 -7.83
C GLU A 71 -19.24 -15.84 -8.14
N HIS A 72 -19.83 -14.67 -7.86
CA HIS A 72 -19.12 -13.40 -8.02
C HIS A 72 -17.93 -13.44 -7.05
N PRO A 73 -16.69 -13.18 -7.49
CA PRO A 73 -15.49 -13.45 -6.68
C PRO A 73 -15.41 -12.71 -5.33
N TYR A 74 -16.31 -11.77 -5.06
CA TYR A 74 -16.44 -11.08 -3.77
C TYR A 74 -17.28 -11.87 -2.75
N LEU A 75 -18.09 -12.85 -3.17
CA LEU A 75 -18.97 -13.63 -2.29
C LEU A 75 -18.23 -14.68 -1.46
N SER A 76 -17.17 -15.28 -2.01
CA SER A 76 -16.23 -16.09 -1.23
C SER A 76 -15.53 -15.23 -0.19
N THR A 77 -14.98 -14.06 -0.59
CA THR A 77 -14.33 -13.11 0.34
C THR A 77 -15.26 -12.70 1.47
N ILE A 78 -16.51 -12.33 1.17
CA ILE A 78 -17.53 -11.98 2.17
C ILE A 78 -17.76 -13.14 3.15
N ARG A 79 -17.98 -14.37 2.65
CA ARG A 79 -18.16 -15.55 3.53
C ARG A 79 -16.93 -15.81 4.40
N GLU A 80 -15.72 -15.73 3.84
CA GLU A 80 -14.46 -15.96 4.56
C GLU A 80 -14.22 -14.94 5.68
N MET A 81 -14.57 -13.66 5.46
CA MET A 81 -14.48 -12.62 6.50
C MET A 81 -15.53 -12.81 7.60
N PHE A 82 -16.74 -13.30 7.28
CA PHE A 82 -17.77 -13.61 8.28
C PHE A 82 -17.41 -14.77 9.22
N VAL A 83 -16.36 -15.55 8.93
CA VAL A 83 -15.84 -16.59 9.86
C VAL A 83 -15.14 -15.99 11.10
N GLN A 84 -14.76 -14.70 11.08
CA GLN A 84 -13.91 -14.11 12.12
C GLN A 84 -14.65 -13.53 13.36
N ASN A 85 -15.88 -13.99 13.64
CA ASN A 85 -16.70 -13.56 14.80
C ASN A 85 -16.98 -12.03 14.91
N HIS A 86 -16.82 -11.27 13.83
CA HIS A 86 -17.17 -9.85 13.79
C HIS A 86 -18.68 -9.63 13.64
N SER A 87 -19.19 -8.53 14.19
CA SER A 87 -20.58 -8.11 13.96
C SER A 87 -20.81 -7.76 12.47
N ALA A 88 -22.06 -7.80 12.02
CA ALA A 88 -22.41 -7.44 10.64
C ALA A 88 -21.96 -6.01 10.27
N THR A 89 -21.98 -5.09 11.23
CA THR A 89 -21.49 -3.71 11.11
C THR A 89 -19.99 -3.69 10.79
N VAL A 90 -19.18 -4.40 11.58
CA VAL A 90 -17.73 -4.47 11.40
C VAL A 90 -17.38 -5.18 10.09
N ALA A 91 -18.02 -6.33 9.83
CA ALA A 91 -17.80 -7.14 8.62
C ALA A 91 -18.15 -6.39 7.32
N PHE A 92 -19.21 -5.58 7.30
CA PHE A 92 -19.55 -4.76 6.13
C PHE A 92 -18.54 -3.65 5.88
N GLY A 93 -18.02 -3.00 6.93
CA GLY A 93 -16.95 -2.00 6.80
C GLY A 93 -15.65 -2.58 6.27
N ILE A 94 -15.22 -3.75 6.79
CA ILE A 94 -14.06 -4.50 6.28
C ILE A 94 -14.29 -4.91 4.81
N THR A 95 -15.48 -5.41 4.48
CA THR A 95 -15.86 -5.75 3.09
C THR A 95 -15.76 -4.54 2.17
N MET A 96 -16.23 -3.38 2.60
CA MET A 96 -16.15 -2.16 1.80
C MET A 96 -14.70 -1.71 1.60
N ALA A 97 -13.84 -1.83 2.61
CA ALA A 97 -12.44 -1.45 2.52
C ALA A 97 -11.62 -2.38 1.60
N TYR A 98 -11.74 -3.70 1.77
CA TYR A 98 -10.85 -4.68 1.16
C TYR A 98 -11.51 -5.52 0.07
N GLY A 99 -12.75 -5.98 0.27
CA GLY A 99 -13.50 -6.74 -0.74
C GLY A 99 -13.97 -5.91 -1.93
N PHE A 100 -14.23 -4.61 -1.72
CA PHE A 100 -14.61 -3.65 -2.77
C PHE A 100 -13.58 -2.54 -3.01
N GLU A 101 -12.38 -2.63 -2.40
CA GLU A 101 -11.27 -1.66 -2.49
C GLU A 101 -11.62 -0.19 -2.12
N LYS A 102 -12.77 0.05 -1.49
CA LYS A 102 -13.36 1.37 -1.22
C LYS A 102 -13.02 1.90 0.17
N LYS A 103 -11.74 1.84 0.56
CA LYS A 103 -11.21 2.24 1.88
C LYS A 103 -11.74 3.60 2.39
N GLN A 104 -11.74 4.63 1.55
CA GLN A 104 -12.24 5.96 1.95
C GLN A 104 -13.78 6.02 2.11
N GLN A 105 -14.55 5.11 1.51
CA GLN A 105 -15.98 4.96 1.79
C GLN A 105 -16.21 4.18 3.10
N ALA A 106 -15.37 3.16 3.37
CA ALA A 106 -15.41 2.40 4.63
C ALA A 106 -15.10 3.28 5.87
N ILE A 107 -14.12 4.20 5.77
CA ILE A 107 -13.86 5.21 6.80
C ILE A 107 -15.14 6.03 7.06
N ARG A 108 -15.78 6.59 6.02
CA ARG A 108 -17.01 7.39 6.16
C ARG A 108 -18.19 6.60 6.74
N TYR A 109 -18.28 5.31 6.44
CA TYR A 109 -19.27 4.40 7.02
C TYR A 109 -19.04 4.23 8.53
N PHE A 110 -17.81 3.95 8.94
CA PHE A 110 -17.45 3.91 10.37
C PHE A 110 -17.65 5.27 11.07
N ASP A 111 -17.32 6.39 10.42
CA ASP A 111 -17.58 7.74 10.94
C ASP A 111 -19.07 7.96 11.25
N GLN A 112 -19.96 7.58 10.32
CA GLN A 112 -21.41 7.70 10.49
C GLN A 112 -21.95 6.83 11.65
N ILE A 113 -21.41 5.62 11.82
CA ILE A 113 -21.80 4.72 12.92
C ILE A 113 -21.29 5.24 14.26
N LEU A 114 -20.07 5.79 14.32
CA LEU A 114 -19.49 6.33 15.54
C LEU A 114 -20.20 7.62 16.04
N LEU A 115 -21.07 8.23 15.22
CA LEU A 115 -21.98 9.30 15.63
C LEU A 115 -23.30 8.80 16.24
N THR A 116 -23.70 7.54 15.99
CA THR A 116 -24.99 6.97 16.43
C THR A 116 -24.86 5.92 17.54
N LEU A 117 -23.68 5.29 17.70
CA LEU A 117 -23.48 4.27 18.73
C LEU A 117 -23.43 4.84 20.16
N PRO A 118 -24.09 4.17 21.13
CA PRO A 118 -23.90 4.45 22.55
C PRO A 118 -22.43 4.33 22.98
N PRO A 119 -21.95 5.14 23.95
CA PRO A 119 -20.55 5.13 24.41
C PRO A 119 -20.01 3.78 24.92
N TYR A 120 -20.91 2.85 25.24
CA TYR A 120 -20.59 1.51 25.72
C TYR A 120 -21.12 0.38 24.82
N HIS A 121 -21.42 0.65 23.55
CA HIS A 121 -21.86 -0.38 22.59
C HIS A 121 -20.83 -1.51 22.44
N VAL A 122 -21.27 -2.75 22.25
CA VAL A 122 -20.38 -3.93 22.23
C VAL A 122 -19.31 -3.80 21.14
N ASP A 123 -19.71 -3.54 19.89
CA ASP A 123 -18.83 -3.38 18.70
C ASP A 123 -17.88 -2.17 18.73
N LEU A 124 -18.06 -1.22 19.67
CA LEU A 124 -17.37 0.08 19.60
C LEU A 124 -15.84 -0.02 19.51
N PRO A 125 -15.13 -0.90 20.26
CA PRO A 125 -13.68 -1.08 20.13
C PRO A 125 -13.27 -1.65 18.78
N ASP A 126 -14.08 -2.54 18.19
CA ASP A 126 -13.78 -3.23 16.94
C ASP A 126 -13.94 -2.28 15.74
N ILE A 127 -14.97 -1.42 15.77
CA ILE A 127 -15.17 -0.36 14.78
C ILE A 127 -14.03 0.66 14.83
N LEU A 128 -13.58 1.04 16.03
CA LEU A 128 -12.42 1.90 16.23
C LEU A 128 -11.13 1.23 15.74
N GLU A 129 -10.89 -0.05 16.04
CA GLU A 129 -9.72 -0.79 15.56
C GLU A 129 -9.70 -0.88 14.02
N GLN A 130 -10.83 -1.18 13.37
CA GLN A 130 -10.90 -1.21 11.91
C GLN A 130 -10.73 0.17 11.27
N ARG A 131 -11.34 1.24 11.83
CA ARG A 131 -11.13 2.60 11.31
C ARG A 131 -9.68 3.07 11.50
N ALA A 132 -9.05 2.70 12.62
CA ALA A 132 -7.64 2.98 12.88
C ALA A 132 -6.70 2.31 11.86
N ILE A 133 -6.95 1.05 11.49
CA ILE A 133 -6.21 0.35 10.42
C ILE A 133 -6.30 1.14 9.10
N LEU A 134 -7.50 1.60 8.72
CA LEU A 134 -7.71 2.37 7.47
C LEU A 134 -7.05 3.76 7.52
N TYR A 135 -7.03 4.43 8.67
CA TYR A 135 -6.25 5.66 8.86
C TYR A 135 -4.74 5.41 8.76
N GLN A 136 -4.24 4.32 9.36
CA GLN A 136 -2.83 3.92 9.30
C GLN A 136 -2.37 3.62 7.86
N GLU A 137 -3.18 2.89 7.07
CA GLU A 137 -2.90 2.64 5.65
C GLU A 137 -2.88 3.92 4.79
N LYS A 138 -3.59 4.97 5.22
CA LYS A 138 -3.60 6.29 4.59
C LYS A 138 -2.48 7.22 5.11
N GLY A 139 -1.71 6.79 6.11
CA GLY A 139 -0.69 7.59 6.79
C GLY A 139 -1.23 8.60 7.80
N GLU A 140 -2.54 8.56 8.13
CA GLU A 140 -3.21 9.42 9.11
C GLU A 140 -2.95 8.93 10.55
N ASN A 141 -1.68 8.63 10.85
CA ASN A 141 -1.21 7.90 12.06
C ASN A 141 -1.69 8.51 13.39
N LYS A 142 -1.94 9.83 13.44
CA LYS A 142 -2.50 10.49 14.64
C LYS A 142 -3.96 10.11 14.91
N MET A 143 -4.76 9.94 13.85
CA MET A 143 -6.15 9.48 13.97
C MET A 143 -6.20 7.99 14.31
N ALA A 144 -5.33 7.19 13.68
CA ALA A 144 -5.17 5.77 14.00
C ALA A 144 -4.78 5.53 15.46
N LEU A 145 -3.81 6.30 16.00
CA LEU A 145 -3.39 6.17 17.39
C LEU A 145 -4.52 6.49 18.37
N ASN A 146 -5.21 7.62 18.17
CA ASN A 146 -6.38 8.03 18.98
C ASN A 146 -7.46 6.94 19.03
N ASP A 147 -7.77 6.33 17.88
CA ASP A 147 -8.81 5.30 17.80
C ASP A 147 -8.37 3.98 18.46
N TYR A 148 -7.11 3.53 18.26
CA TYR A 148 -6.60 2.37 18.99
C TYR A 148 -6.52 2.60 20.51
N GLU A 149 -6.11 3.79 20.96
CA GLU A 149 -6.05 4.15 22.39
C GLU A 149 -7.44 4.15 23.02
N ARG A 150 -8.44 4.74 22.33
CA ARG A 150 -9.85 4.70 22.77
C ARG A 150 -10.42 3.29 22.78
N ALA A 151 -10.13 2.48 21.76
CA ALA A 151 -10.52 1.06 21.74
C ALA A 151 -9.90 0.28 22.90
N LEU A 152 -8.64 0.58 23.24
CA LEU A 152 -7.90 -0.06 24.32
C LEU A 152 -8.44 0.33 25.69
N GLU A 153 -8.83 1.60 25.87
CA GLU A 153 -9.51 2.04 27.09
C GLU A 153 -10.82 1.27 27.31
N ILE A 154 -11.68 1.18 26.28
CA ILE A 154 -12.97 0.49 26.38
C ILE A 154 -12.77 -1.02 26.64
N ARG A 155 -11.81 -1.68 25.97
CA ARG A 155 -11.48 -3.10 26.27
C ARG A 155 -10.89 -3.26 27.69
N ARG A 156 -10.10 -2.31 28.18
CA ARG A 156 -9.61 -2.26 29.58
C ARG A 156 -10.70 -1.98 30.62
N GLN A 157 -11.86 -1.46 30.23
CA GLN A 157 -13.02 -1.33 31.13
C GLN A 157 -13.85 -2.64 31.21
N ARG A 158 -13.69 -3.56 30.24
CA ARG A 158 -14.38 -4.88 30.15
C ARG A 158 -13.44 -6.06 30.41
N ILE A 159 -12.60 -5.97 31.45
CA ILE A 159 -11.39 -6.80 31.65
C ILE A 159 -11.63 -8.32 31.52
N GLN A 160 -12.77 -8.84 31.97
CA GLN A 160 -13.00 -10.28 32.07
C GLN A 160 -13.13 -11.03 30.72
N GLU A 161 -13.33 -10.34 29.59
CA GLU A 161 -13.74 -11.01 28.34
C GLU A 161 -12.87 -10.78 27.10
N ASN A 162 -11.88 -9.86 27.10
CA ASN A 162 -11.14 -9.56 25.85
C ASN A 162 -9.63 -9.23 26.00
N LEU A 163 -8.87 -10.12 26.66
CA LEU A 163 -7.39 -10.05 26.68
C LEU A 163 -6.77 -10.10 25.27
N LEU A 164 -7.36 -10.84 24.33
CA LEU A 164 -6.87 -10.96 22.95
C LEU A 164 -6.90 -9.61 22.20
N GLY A 165 -8.01 -8.88 22.30
CA GLY A 165 -8.17 -7.55 21.73
C GLY A 165 -7.35 -6.48 22.45
N ILE A 166 -7.04 -6.66 23.74
CA ILE A 166 -6.06 -5.83 24.45
C ILE A 166 -4.66 -6.06 23.85
N ALA A 167 -4.24 -7.31 23.67
CA ALA A 167 -2.94 -7.64 23.09
C ALA A 167 -2.78 -7.19 21.62
N SER A 168 -3.85 -7.30 20.81
CA SER A 168 -3.90 -6.75 19.44
C SER A 168 -3.61 -5.25 19.43
N LEU A 169 -4.39 -4.47 20.18
CA LEU A 169 -4.28 -3.01 20.21
C LEU A 169 -2.93 -2.53 20.73
N ASN A 170 -2.39 -3.14 21.79
CA ASN A 170 -1.06 -2.76 22.29
C ASN A 170 0.05 -3.04 21.25
N SER A 171 -0.09 -4.09 20.42
CA SER A 171 0.84 -4.32 19.30
C SER A 171 0.69 -3.27 18.20
N ASN A 172 -0.54 -2.91 17.83
CA ASN A 172 -0.82 -1.91 16.79
C ASN A 172 -0.41 -0.49 17.21
N ILE A 173 -0.63 -0.13 18.47
CA ILE A 173 -0.15 1.12 19.10
C ILE A 173 1.39 1.18 19.07
N GLY A 174 2.07 0.08 19.42
CA GLY A 174 3.53 0.00 19.34
C GLY A 174 4.04 0.23 17.91
N ASN A 175 3.42 -0.40 16.91
CA ASN A 175 3.78 -0.20 15.49
C ASN A 175 3.67 1.28 15.06
N LEU A 176 2.59 1.99 15.45
CA LEU A 176 2.46 3.42 15.19
C LEU A 176 3.49 4.26 15.95
N GLN A 177 3.81 3.90 17.19
CA GLN A 177 4.81 4.58 18.02
C GLN A 177 6.22 4.41 17.44
N THR A 178 6.57 3.23 16.89
CA THR A 178 7.83 3.01 16.15
C THR A 178 7.87 3.83 14.86
N ALA A 179 6.78 3.88 14.10
CA ALA A 179 6.68 4.74 12.91
C ALA A 179 6.77 6.25 13.24
N ALA A 180 6.40 6.64 14.46
CA ALA A 180 6.56 7.99 14.99
C ALA A 180 7.91 8.24 15.71
N SER A 181 8.85 7.28 15.68
CA SER A 181 10.14 7.29 16.40
C SER A 181 10.05 7.38 17.93
N ASN A 182 8.89 7.11 18.51
CA ASN A 182 8.63 7.08 19.96
C ASN A 182 9.01 5.71 20.54
N PHE A 183 10.28 5.30 20.39
CA PHE A 183 10.73 3.92 20.63
C PHE A 183 10.49 3.41 22.05
N GLU A 184 10.63 4.25 23.09
CA GLU A 184 10.37 3.83 24.47
C GLU A 184 8.89 3.50 24.70
N ALA A 185 7.97 4.36 24.23
CA ALA A 185 6.54 4.10 24.29
C ALA A 185 6.17 2.84 23.50
N SER A 186 6.76 2.67 22.32
CA SER A 186 6.56 1.48 21.49
C SER A 186 6.98 0.19 22.19
N LEU A 187 8.19 0.15 22.78
CA LEU A 187 8.67 -1.01 23.54
C LEU A 187 7.75 -1.31 24.72
N ASN A 188 7.27 -0.29 25.44
CA ASN A 188 6.30 -0.48 26.53
C ASN A 188 4.97 -1.09 26.02
N SER A 189 4.44 -0.59 24.90
CA SER A 189 3.22 -1.12 24.27
C SER A 189 3.41 -2.56 23.76
N HIS A 190 4.51 -2.85 23.06
CA HIS A 190 4.80 -4.20 22.57
C HIS A 190 5.08 -5.19 23.72
N HIS A 191 5.78 -4.79 24.78
CA HIS A 191 5.95 -5.65 25.96
C HIS A 191 4.62 -5.91 26.67
N ALA A 192 3.72 -4.91 26.77
CA ALA A 192 2.37 -5.14 27.29
C ALA A 192 1.56 -6.12 26.42
N ALA A 193 1.69 -6.06 25.09
CA ALA A 193 1.11 -7.04 24.18
C ALA A 193 1.69 -8.45 24.38
N LEU A 194 3.03 -8.56 24.50
CA LEU A 194 3.73 -9.83 24.71
C LEU A 194 3.29 -10.49 26.01
N THR A 195 3.33 -9.77 27.14
CA THR A 195 2.91 -10.28 28.46
C THR A 195 1.43 -10.67 28.47
N THR A 196 0.56 -9.95 27.74
CA THR A 196 -0.85 -10.36 27.62
C THR A 196 -1.01 -11.66 26.82
N TYR A 197 -0.18 -11.88 25.78
CA TYR A 197 -0.14 -13.17 25.08
C TYR A 197 0.54 -14.29 25.89
N GLU A 198 1.53 -13.99 26.73
CA GLU A 198 2.16 -14.95 27.63
C GLU A 198 1.20 -15.41 28.74
N GLN A 199 0.31 -14.54 29.21
CA GLN A 199 -0.78 -14.89 30.13
C GLN A 199 -1.85 -15.81 29.47
N LEU A 200 -2.08 -15.65 28.17
CA LEU A 200 -3.08 -16.43 27.42
C LEU A 200 -2.55 -17.77 26.89
N TYR A 201 -1.26 -17.85 26.59
CA TYR A 201 -0.64 -18.93 25.82
C TYR A 201 0.65 -19.47 26.45
N GLY A 202 0.93 -19.16 27.72
CA GLY A 202 2.18 -19.53 28.38
C GLY A 202 3.41 -18.81 27.81
N THR A 203 4.59 -19.11 28.37
CA THR A 203 5.85 -18.39 28.08
C THR A 203 6.76 -19.07 27.04
N GLU A 204 6.37 -20.21 26.47
CA GLU A 204 7.15 -20.88 25.42
C GLU A 204 7.02 -20.15 24.07
N GLU A 205 7.94 -20.36 23.13
CA GLU A 205 7.88 -19.74 21.79
C GLU A 205 7.00 -20.59 20.83
N ASP A 206 5.79 -20.91 21.28
CA ASP A 206 4.87 -21.87 20.66
C ASP A 206 3.64 -21.22 19.98
N HIS A 207 3.58 -19.89 19.90
CA HIS A 207 2.41 -19.18 19.37
C HIS A 207 2.74 -18.03 18.41
N ILE A 208 2.12 -18.04 17.23
CA ILE A 208 2.34 -17.06 16.15
C ILE A 208 2.13 -15.60 16.59
N LYS A 209 1.18 -15.33 17.50
CA LYS A 209 0.96 -13.95 18.00
C LYS A 209 2.10 -13.47 18.92
N LYS A 210 2.72 -14.37 19.70
CA LYS A 210 3.94 -14.05 20.48
C LYS A 210 5.10 -13.77 19.53
N ALA A 211 5.28 -14.63 18.52
CA ALA A 211 6.29 -14.47 17.48
C ALA A 211 6.20 -13.13 16.73
N LYS A 212 5.01 -12.69 16.30
CA LYS A 212 4.86 -11.40 15.60
C LYS A 212 5.08 -10.19 16.51
N VAL A 213 4.77 -10.29 17.81
CA VAL A 213 5.12 -9.23 18.77
C VAL A 213 6.64 -9.20 19.02
N ASN A 214 7.28 -10.36 19.17
CA ASN A 214 8.75 -10.45 19.24
C ASN A 214 9.42 -9.84 18.00
N GLU A 215 8.89 -10.10 16.80
CA GLU A 215 9.36 -9.46 15.56
C GLU A 215 9.21 -7.93 15.60
N ASN A 216 8.06 -7.40 16.04
CA ASN A 216 7.85 -5.95 16.16
C ASN A 216 8.76 -5.30 17.23
N ILE A 217 9.05 -5.98 18.34
CA ILE A 217 10.04 -5.54 19.35
C ILE A 217 11.44 -5.49 18.72
N GLY A 218 11.83 -6.53 17.97
CA GLY A 218 13.12 -6.59 17.27
C GLY A 218 13.29 -5.46 16.25
N LEU A 219 12.26 -5.19 15.46
CA LEU A 219 12.21 -4.05 14.53
C LEU A 219 12.29 -2.70 15.25
N THR A 220 11.63 -2.56 16.41
CA THR A 220 11.68 -1.35 17.22
C THR A 220 13.07 -1.09 17.80
N TYR A 221 13.75 -2.13 18.31
CA TYR A 221 15.15 -2.04 18.73
C TYR A 221 16.09 -1.73 17.56
N TYR A 222 15.83 -2.26 16.35
CA TYR A 222 16.60 -1.91 15.16
C TYR A 222 16.43 -0.43 14.79
N SER A 223 15.19 0.07 14.76
CA SER A 223 14.90 1.49 14.53
C SER A 223 15.51 2.41 15.59
N SER A 224 15.62 1.94 16.84
CA SER A 224 16.32 2.65 17.93
C SER A 224 17.85 2.43 17.94
N GLY A 225 18.43 1.83 16.90
CA GLY A 225 19.87 1.60 16.75
C GLY A 225 20.47 0.45 17.58
N ASN A 226 19.68 -0.30 18.34
CA ASN A 226 20.14 -1.43 19.14
C ASN A 226 20.05 -2.75 18.35
N THR A 227 21.00 -2.96 17.43
CA THR A 227 21.06 -4.13 16.55
C THR A 227 21.25 -5.46 17.31
N SER A 228 21.88 -5.45 18.49
CA SER A 228 22.06 -6.66 19.31
C SER A 228 20.72 -7.16 19.86
N LYS A 229 19.91 -6.28 20.46
CA LYS A 229 18.55 -6.65 20.91
C LYS A 229 17.60 -6.90 19.75
N ALA A 230 17.80 -6.23 18.61
CA ALA A 230 17.01 -6.52 17.41
C ALA A 230 17.14 -8.00 17.00
N LEU A 231 18.37 -8.52 16.94
CA LEU A 231 18.62 -9.93 16.60
C LEU A 231 18.09 -10.89 17.67
N GLU A 232 18.26 -10.59 18.96
CA GLU A 232 17.72 -11.39 20.08
C GLU A 232 16.21 -11.65 19.94
N TYR A 233 15.41 -10.59 19.67
CA TYR A 233 13.95 -10.72 19.54
C TYR A 233 13.51 -11.32 18.19
N LEU A 234 14.28 -11.09 17.11
CA LEU A 234 14.04 -11.75 15.82
C LEU A 234 14.41 -13.24 15.83
N GLU A 235 15.36 -13.66 16.68
CA GLU A 235 15.67 -15.08 16.91
C GLU A 235 14.52 -15.78 17.65
N ARG A 236 13.93 -15.16 18.68
CA ARG A 236 12.70 -15.66 19.34
C ARG A 236 11.57 -15.87 18.33
N ALA A 237 11.33 -14.88 17.46
CA ALA A 237 10.34 -15.01 16.37
C ALA A 237 10.71 -16.13 15.38
N GLN A 238 12.00 -16.32 15.05
CA GLN A 238 12.46 -17.37 14.14
C GLN A 238 12.22 -18.78 14.72
N VAL A 239 12.46 -18.99 16.01
CA VAL A 239 12.20 -20.28 16.69
C VAL A 239 10.72 -20.65 16.54
N ALA A 240 9.82 -19.75 16.90
CA ALA A 240 8.38 -19.96 16.78
C ALA A 240 7.93 -20.20 15.33
N TYR A 241 8.33 -19.35 14.38
CA TYR A 241 7.95 -19.54 12.97
C TYR A 241 8.48 -20.87 12.39
N LYS A 242 9.70 -21.29 12.76
CA LYS A 242 10.29 -22.57 12.33
C LYS A 242 9.58 -23.80 12.94
N GLN A 243 9.02 -23.67 14.15
CA GLN A 243 8.29 -24.74 14.84
C GLN A 243 6.84 -24.89 14.35
N LEU A 244 6.19 -23.77 13.98
CA LEU A 244 4.74 -23.67 13.85
C LEU A 244 4.25 -23.55 12.40
N LEU A 245 5.14 -23.24 11.45
CA LEU A 245 4.79 -22.93 10.07
C LEU A 245 5.58 -23.80 9.07
N PRO A 246 5.08 -23.99 7.84
CA PRO A 246 5.90 -24.47 6.73
C PRO A 246 7.13 -23.57 6.56
N GLU A 247 8.30 -24.16 6.24
CA GLU A 247 9.59 -23.42 6.17
C GLU A 247 9.48 -22.11 5.37
N LYS A 248 8.78 -22.16 4.22
CA LYS A 248 8.60 -21.03 3.30
C LYS A 248 7.33 -20.19 3.56
N HIS A 249 6.81 -20.16 4.78
CA HIS A 249 5.68 -19.29 5.11
C HIS A 249 6.06 -17.80 4.96
N ILE A 250 5.09 -16.93 4.66
CA ILE A 250 5.35 -15.51 4.38
C ILE A 250 6.05 -14.80 5.56
N PHE A 251 5.68 -15.09 6.80
CA PHE A 251 6.38 -14.53 7.98
C PHE A 251 7.85 -14.98 8.09
N SER A 252 8.17 -16.22 7.72
CA SER A 252 9.57 -16.68 7.64
C SER A 252 10.35 -15.92 6.56
N ILE A 253 9.68 -15.57 5.46
CA ILE A 253 10.24 -14.80 4.34
C ILE A 253 10.42 -13.32 4.71
N GLU A 254 9.46 -12.69 5.39
CA GLU A 254 9.58 -11.33 5.94
C GLU A 254 10.79 -11.25 6.89
N LEU A 255 10.86 -12.19 7.84
CA LEU A 255 11.91 -12.26 8.85
C LEU A 255 13.33 -12.39 8.26
N LEU A 256 13.50 -13.13 7.15
CA LEU A 256 14.78 -13.17 6.42
C LEU A 256 15.22 -11.78 5.94
N GLY A 257 14.29 -10.95 5.46
CA GLY A 257 14.58 -9.58 5.04
C GLY A 257 14.87 -8.65 6.21
N HIS A 258 14.16 -8.79 7.33
CA HIS A 258 14.40 -8.01 8.55
C HIS A 258 15.79 -8.29 9.13
N VAL A 259 16.18 -9.56 9.24
CA VAL A 259 17.52 -9.96 9.68
C VAL A 259 18.59 -9.57 8.64
N GLY A 260 18.28 -9.68 7.34
CA GLY A 260 19.15 -9.23 6.25
C GLY A 260 19.48 -7.73 6.32
N ALA A 261 18.47 -6.89 6.55
CA ALA A 261 18.63 -5.44 6.72
C ALA A 261 19.49 -5.06 7.94
N ILE A 262 19.39 -5.81 9.04
CA ILE A 262 20.26 -5.61 10.22
C ILE A 262 21.72 -5.98 9.90
N TYR A 263 21.96 -7.08 9.18
CA TYR A 263 23.31 -7.42 8.72
C TYR A 263 23.86 -6.42 7.69
N GLU A 264 23.01 -5.87 6.82
CA GLU A 264 23.37 -4.80 5.89
C GLU A 264 23.78 -3.51 6.63
N ALA A 265 23.01 -3.11 7.65
CA ALA A 265 23.27 -1.91 8.45
C ALA A 265 24.50 -2.06 9.38
N THR A 266 24.80 -3.28 9.83
CA THR A 266 26.02 -3.60 10.60
C THR A 266 27.24 -3.91 9.72
N GLY A 267 27.11 -3.80 8.39
CA GLY A 267 28.21 -3.98 7.43
C GLY A 267 28.60 -5.45 7.15
N ASN A 268 27.84 -6.42 7.64
CA ASN A 268 28.05 -7.84 7.37
C ASN A 268 27.37 -8.25 6.05
N LEU A 269 27.85 -7.64 4.95
CA LEU A 269 27.16 -7.63 3.66
C LEU A 269 26.94 -9.03 3.07
N THR A 270 27.84 -9.98 3.31
CA THR A 270 27.72 -11.37 2.82
C THR A 270 26.59 -12.15 3.51
N LEU A 271 26.30 -11.88 4.79
CA LEU A 271 25.12 -12.47 5.44
C LEU A 271 23.83 -11.82 4.93
N ALA A 272 23.82 -10.49 4.75
CA ALA A 272 22.70 -9.79 4.15
C ALA A 272 22.39 -10.29 2.72
N GLU A 273 23.41 -10.45 1.89
CA GLU A 273 23.32 -11.03 0.54
C GLU A 273 22.67 -12.41 0.56
N ASN A 274 23.16 -13.32 1.40
CA ASN A 274 22.62 -14.68 1.52
C ASN A 274 21.12 -14.66 1.91
N LEU A 275 20.74 -13.80 2.85
CA LEU A 275 19.39 -13.69 3.36
C LEU A 275 18.42 -13.06 2.34
N PHE A 276 18.83 -12.00 1.63
CA PHE A 276 18.01 -11.40 0.56
C PHE A 276 17.84 -12.35 -0.63
N HIS A 277 18.89 -13.09 -1.03
CA HIS A 277 18.76 -14.14 -2.04
C HIS A 277 17.83 -15.26 -1.57
N ARG A 278 17.91 -15.71 -0.30
CA ARG A 278 16.99 -16.71 0.25
C ARG A 278 15.55 -16.20 0.27
N GLN A 279 15.33 -14.94 0.67
CA GLN A 279 14.04 -14.28 0.68
C GLN A 279 13.40 -14.25 -0.72
N LEU A 280 14.13 -13.78 -1.73
CA LEU A 280 13.65 -13.75 -3.11
C LEU A 280 13.34 -15.16 -3.63
N ASN A 281 14.30 -16.08 -3.55
CA ASN A 281 14.17 -17.47 -4.04
C ASN A 281 13.03 -18.25 -3.38
N TRP A 282 12.69 -17.94 -2.12
CA TRP A 282 11.54 -18.53 -1.43
C TRP A 282 10.22 -17.91 -1.89
N SER A 283 10.16 -16.59 -1.97
CA SER A 283 9.00 -15.83 -2.43
C SER A 283 8.56 -16.26 -3.83
N GLU A 284 9.51 -16.44 -4.75
CA GLU A 284 9.27 -16.95 -6.11
C GLU A 284 8.71 -18.37 -6.18
N THR A 285 8.64 -19.10 -5.06
CA THR A 285 8.03 -20.44 -4.99
C THR A 285 6.66 -20.47 -4.30
N ILE A 286 6.16 -19.33 -3.80
CA ILE A 286 4.83 -19.21 -3.18
C ILE A 286 3.97 -18.07 -3.75
N LEU A 287 4.58 -17.05 -4.38
CA LEU A 287 3.90 -15.88 -4.94
C LEU A 287 3.73 -16.00 -6.47
N PRO A 288 2.65 -15.44 -7.05
CA PRO A 288 2.56 -15.16 -8.49
C PRO A 288 3.78 -14.38 -8.99
N SER A 289 4.24 -14.64 -10.21
CA SER A 289 5.45 -14.00 -10.75
C SER A 289 5.31 -12.48 -10.99
N ASP A 290 4.09 -11.95 -10.97
CA ASP A 290 3.76 -10.53 -11.04
C ASP A 290 3.48 -9.90 -9.66
N HIS A 291 3.66 -10.64 -8.56
CA HIS A 291 3.36 -10.13 -7.21
C HIS A 291 4.31 -9.00 -6.80
N PRO A 292 3.80 -7.83 -6.32
CA PRO A 292 4.62 -6.64 -6.06
C PRO A 292 5.84 -6.86 -5.15
N LEU A 293 5.73 -7.71 -4.12
CA LEU A 293 6.84 -8.02 -3.21
C LEU A 293 8.08 -8.61 -3.92
N LEU A 294 7.92 -9.29 -5.05
CA LEU A 294 9.06 -9.82 -5.81
C LEU A 294 9.93 -8.69 -6.39
N ILE A 295 9.34 -7.52 -6.70
CA ILE A 295 10.07 -6.31 -7.08
C ILE A 295 10.92 -5.84 -5.89
N THR A 296 10.31 -5.75 -4.70
CA THR A 296 10.98 -5.29 -3.47
C THR A 296 12.14 -6.20 -3.07
N PHE A 297 11.95 -7.52 -3.07
CA PHE A 297 13.01 -8.47 -2.69
C PHE A 297 14.13 -8.54 -3.74
N LEU A 298 13.82 -8.35 -5.03
CA LEU A 298 14.84 -8.15 -6.06
C LEU A 298 15.62 -6.84 -5.85
N ASP A 299 14.95 -5.74 -5.51
CA ASP A 299 15.61 -4.46 -5.21
C ASP A 299 16.61 -4.60 -4.06
N SER A 300 16.26 -5.30 -2.97
CA SER A 300 17.19 -5.65 -1.88
C SER A 300 18.41 -6.44 -2.38
N VAL A 301 18.20 -7.48 -3.20
CA VAL A 301 19.28 -8.28 -3.82
C VAL A 301 20.19 -7.41 -4.70
N LEU A 302 19.65 -6.51 -5.52
CA LEU A 302 20.49 -5.68 -6.40
C LEU A 302 21.19 -4.54 -5.63
N ARG A 303 20.57 -4.01 -4.56
CA ARG A 303 21.18 -2.98 -3.68
C ARG A 303 22.34 -3.52 -2.84
N ILE A 304 22.27 -4.75 -2.34
CA ILE A 304 23.42 -5.32 -1.60
C ILE A 304 24.61 -5.54 -2.55
N HIS A 305 24.38 -5.96 -3.80
CA HIS A 305 25.43 -6.01 -4.83
C HIS A 305 26.03 -4.63 -5.15
N MET A 306 25.23 -3.54 -5.17
CA MET A 306 25.79 -2.16 -5.24
C MET A 306 26.68 -1.84 -4.03
N LYS A 307 26.22 -2.12 -2.80
CA LYS A 307 27.00 -1.86 -1.57
C LYS A 307 28.30 -2.66 -1.50
N MET A 308 28.33 -3.84 -2.08
CA MET A 308 29.53 -4.68 -2.19
C MET A 308 30.45 -4.28 -3.37
N ASN A 309 30.13 -3.21 -4.11
CA ASN A 309 30.77 -2.77 -5.35
C ASN A 309 30.75 -3.83 -6.48
N GLN A 310 29.88 -4.84 -6.41
CA GLN A 310 29.74 -5.94 -7.37
C GLN A 310 28.81 -5.58 -8.52
N THR A 311 29.00 -4.40 -9.12
CA THR A 311 28.04 -3.83 -10.09
C THR A 311 27.85 -4.70 -11.33
N SER A 312 28.87 -5.44 -11.75
CA SER A 312 28.82 -6.45 -12.83
C SER A 312 27.75 -7.53 -12.63
N ASN A 313 27.44 -7.85 -11.38
CA ASN A 313 26.51 -8.91 -11.05
C ASN A 313 25.05 -8.45 -11.24
N ILE A 314 24.78 -7.15 -11.12
CA ILE A 314 23.43 -6.58 -11.18
C ILE A 314 22.79 -6.82 -12.55
N SER A 315 23.46 -6.42 -13.64
CA SER A 315 22.99 -6.70 -15.01
C SER A 315 22.86 -8.19 -15.31
N THR A 316 23.67 -9.04 -14.65
CA THR A 316 23.61 -10.51 -14.80
C THR A 316 22.36 -11.08 -14.11
N ILE A 317 22.23 -10.86 -12.80
CA ILE A 317 21.10 -11.31 -11.95
C ILE A 317 19.78 -10.81 -12.54
N PHE A 318 19.71 -9.53 -12.93
CA PHE A 318 18.50 -8.97 -13.50
C PHE A 318 18.16 -9.55 -14.89
N THR A 319 19.15 -9.85 -15.74
CA THR A 319 18.90 -10.50 -17.04
C THR A 319 18.37 -11.92 -16.86
N GLU A 320 18.87 -12.67 -15.88
CA GLU A 320 18.35 -14.01 -15.56
C GLU A 320 16.94 -13.96 -14.96
N TYR A 321 16.69 -13.05 -14.03
CA TYR A 321 15.36 -12.80 -13.47
C TYR A 321 14.34 -12.39 -14.55
N LEU A 322 14.70 -11.43 -15.41
CA LEU A 322 13.87 -10.99 -16.52
C LEU A 322 13.60 -12.12 -17.53
N LYS A 323 14.58 -13.00 -17.79
CA LYS A 323 14.41 -14.19 -18.64
C LYS A 323 13.42 -15.20 -18.03
N LYS A 324 13.46 -15.41 -16.71
CA LYS A 324 12.48 -16.23 -15.97
C LYS A 324 11.08 -15.60 -16.04
N LEU A 325 10.98 -14.31 -15.75
CA LEU A 325 9.73 -13.54 -15.76
C LEU A 325 9.05 -13.53 -17.14
N ASN A 326 9.82 -13.28 -18.20
CA ASN A 326 9.38 -13.33 -19.59
C ASN A 326 8.83 -14.70 -20.01
N LYS A 327 9.30 -15.79 -19.39
CA LYS A 327 8.80 -17.15 -19.65
C LYS A 327 7.43 -17.39 -19.00
N THR A 328 7.17 -16.81 -17.83
CA THR A 328 5.90 -17.00 -17.11
C THR A 328 4.80 -16.03 -17.57
N LEU A 329 5.15 -14.75 -17.74
CA LEU A 329 4.18 -13.66 -17.99
C LEU A 329 4.16 -13.15 -19.44
N GLY A 330 5.13 -13.57 -20.26
CA GLY A 330 5.38 -13.00 -21.58
C GLY A 330 6.12 -11.65 -21.51
N GLN A 331 6.76 -11.27 -22.62
CA GLN A 331 7.61 -10.06 -22.71
C GLN A 331 6.83 -8.74 -22.61
N LYS A 332 5.50 -8.78 -22.77
CA LYS A 332 4.58 -7.64 -22.73
C LYS A 332 3.71 -7.64 -21.46
N HIS A 333 4.30 -7.96 -20.31
CA HIS A 333 3.62 -7.81 -19.02
C HIS A 333 3.86 -6.41 -18.43
N PRO A 334 2.83 -5.68 -17.93
CA PRO A 334 2.97 -4.32 -17.37
C PRO A 334 3.92 -4.18 -16.16
N ILE A 335 4.36 -5.28 -15.55
CA ILE A 335 5.38 -5.28 -14.51
C ILE A 335 6.81 -5.08 -15.06
N ILE A 336 7.07 -5.50 -16.30
CA ILE A 336 8.41 -5.52 -16.89
C ILE A 336 8.98 -4.11 -17.07
N PRO A 337 8.24 -3.11 -17.61
CA PRO A 337 8.70 -1.72 -17.63
C PRO A 337 9.03 -1.15 -16.26
N ARG A 338 8.28 -1.52 -15.21
CA ARG A 338 8.51 -1.05 -13.83
C ARG A 338 9.83 -1.60 -13.27
N LEU A 339 10.09 -2.89 -13.49
CA LEU A 339 11.35 -3.55 -13.13
C LEU A 339 12.54 -2.98 -13.92
N LEU A 340 12.39 -2.76 -15.22
CA LEU A 340 13.41 -2.14 -16.06
C LEU A 340 13.78 -0.73 -15.58
N ILE A 341 12.79 0.10 -15.22
CA ILE A 341 13.02 1.44 -14.63
C ILE A 341 13.76 1.36 -13.30
N MET A 342 13.41 0.40 -12.44
CA MET A 342 14.04 0.22 -11.12
C MET A 342 15.53 -0.10 -11.26
N VAL A 343 15.88 -1.09 -12.09
CA VAL A 343 17.28 -1.50 -12.29
C VAL A 343 18.06 -0.46 -13.09
N ALA A 344 17.45 0.21 -14.07
CA ALA A 344 18.07 1.33 -14.76
C ALA A 344 18.46 2.46 -13.79
N PHE A 345 17.56 2.84 -12.87
CA PHE A 345 17.82 3.86 -11.86
C PHE A 345 18.95 3.46 -10.89
N LEU A 346 18.97 2.20 -10.46
CA LEU A 346 20.03 1.66 -9.61
C LEU A 346 21.41 1.67 -10.30
N LEU A 347 21.44 1.44 -11.62
CA LEU A 347 22.67 1.39 -12.42
C LEU A 347 23.18 2.74 -12.91
N GLU A 348 22.38 3.83 -12.87
CA GLU A 348 22.82 5.18 -13.31
C GLU A 348 24.22 5.59 -12.82
N PRO A 349 24.63 5.37 -11.55
CA PRO A 349 25.91 5.86 -11.05
C PRO A 349 27.13 5.05 -11.49
N ALA A 350 26.94 3.81 -11.96
CA ALA A 350 28.03 2.84 -12.18
C ALA A 350 28.07 2.23 -13.58
N GLN A 351 26.90 2.05 -14.22
CA GLN A 351 26.76 1.44 -15.54
C GLN A 351 25.71 2.24 -16.36
N PRO A 352 25.99 3.52 -16.68
CA PRO A 352 25.03 4.39 -17.38
C PRO A 352 24.62 3.85 -18.75
N VAL A 353 25.46 3.04 -19.41
CA VAL A 353 25.15 2.39 -20.70
C VAL A 353 24.04 1.34 -20.55
N ASP A 354 24.11 0.48 -19.53
CA ASP A 354 23.05 -0.50 -19.26
C ASP A 354 21.78 0.17 -18.73
N ALA A 355 21.91 1.24 -17.92
CA ALA A 355 20.77 2.06 -17.52
C ALA A 355 20.03 2.68 -18.73
N ILE A 356 20.76 3.25 -19.70
CA ILE A 356 20.19 3.76 -20.96
C ILE A 356 19.46 2.66 -21.73
N LYS A 357 20.06 1.47 -21.83
CA LYS A 357 19.48 0.29 -22.50
C LYS A 357 18.17 -0.15 -21.84
N PHE A 358 18.15 -0.29 -20.52
CA PHE A 358 16.94 -0.72 -19.79
C PHE A 358 15.83 0.35 -19.83
N TYR A 359 16.15 1.65 -19.75
CA TYR A 359 15.13 2.70 -19.95
C TYR A 359 14.54 2.70 -21.37
N LYS A 360 15.36 2.45 -22.41
CA LYS A 360 14.87 2.35 -23.80
C LYS A 360 13.98 1.12 -24.00
N GLN A 361 14.36 -0.03 -23.45
CA GLN A 361 13.54 -1.25 -23.46
C GLN A 361 12.22 -1.05 -22.69
N ALA A 362 12.23 -0.29 -21.59
CA ALA A 362 11.02 0.06 -20.85
C ALA A 362 10.07 0.92 -21.69
N ILE A 363 10.58 1.89 -22.47
CA ILE A 363 9.78 2.71 -23.39
C ILE A 363 9.17 1.83 -24.49
N GLU A 364 9.98 1.00 -25.14
CA GLU A 364 9.56 0.12 -26.24
C GLU A 364 8.40 -0.80 -25.81
N ILE A 365 8.54 -1.48 -24.67
CA ILE A 365 7.47 -2.33 -24.14
C ILE A 365 6.25 -1.49 -23.77
N SER A 366 6.43 -0.35 -23.09
CA SER A 366 5.32 0.53 -22.66
C SER A 366 4.48 1.08 -23.82
N GLN A 367 5.09 1.32 -24.99
CA GLN A 367 4.38 1.78 -26.19
C GLN A 367 3.35 0.76 -26.70
N ASP A 368 3.61 -0.53 -26.50
CA ASP A 368 2.75 -1.63 -26.94
C ASP A 368 1.60 -1.98 -25.96
N LEU A 369 1.57 -1.42 -24.75
CA LEU A 369 0.70 -1.90 -23.66
C LEU A 369 -0.65 -1.19 -23.49
N THR A 370 -0.86 -0.03 -24.13
CA THR A 370 -2.04 0.89 -24.13
C THR A 370 -1.70 2.30 -23.60
N GLN A 371 -2.63 3.25 -23.78
CA GLN A 371 -2.51 4.63 -23.28
C GLN A 371 -2.36 4.75 -21.74
N ARG A 372 -2.50 3.67 -20.96
CA ARG A 372 -2.31 3.72 -19.49
C ARG A 372 -0.84 3.76 -19.06
N ASP A 373 0.10 3.27 -19.87
CA ASP A 373 1.54 3.28 -19.55
C ASP A 373 2.27 4.59 -19.92
N ARG A 374 1.52 5.66 -20.21
CA ARG A 374 2.05 7.00 -20.52
C ARG A 374 2.97 7.55 -19.42
N PHE A 375 2.61 7.37 -18.15
CA PHE A 375 3.45 7.77 -17.01
C PHE A 375 4.81 7.06 -17.02
N THR A 376 4.83 5.77 -17.36
CA THR A 376 6.04 4.94 -17.48
C THR A 376 6.94 5.48 -18.60
N ILE A 377 6.36 5.83 -19.75
CA ILE A 377 7.09 6.46 -20.87
C ILE A 377 7.66 7.82 -20.48
N VAL A 378 6.87 8.71 -19.85
CA VAL A 378 7.31 10.04 -19.39
C VAL A 378 8.45 9.92 -18.36
N LYS A 379 8.34 8.99 -17.41
CA LYS A 379 9.39 8.72 -16.40
C LYS A 379 10.70 8.25 -17.04
N CYS A 380 10.65 7.36 -18.03
CA CYS A 380 11.85 6.96 -18.78
C CYS A 380 12.49 8.11 -19.56
N HIS A 381 11.70 8.97 -20.21
CA HIS A 381 12.25 10.12 -20.95
C HIS A 381 12.89 11.15 -20.00
N LYS A 382 12.26 11.44 -18.84
CA LYS A 382 12.82 12.31 -17.80
C LYS A 382 14.15 11.77 -17.25
N ASN A 383 14.21 10.47 -16.95
CA ASN A 383 15.42 9.85 -16.42
C ASN A 383 16.54 9.76 -17.49
N LEU A 384 16.21 9.43 -18.75
CA LEU A 384 17.16 9.47 -19.86
C LEU A 384 17.73 10.88 -20.11
N ALA A 385 16.89 11.92 -20.05
CA ALA A 385 17.35 13.32 -20.16
C ALA A 385 18.35 13.67 -19.05
N SER A 386 18.02 13.34 -17.80
CA SER A 386 18.91 13.47 -16.63
C SER A 386 20.23 12.71 -16.83
N LEU A 387 20.17 11.46 -17.26
CA LEU A 387 21.34 10.59 -17.41
C LEU A 387 22.26 11.02 -18.56
N TYR A 388 21.69 11.42 -19.70
CA TYR A 388 22.46 11.99 -20.81
C TYR A 388 23.10 13.34 -20.46
N ARG A 389 22.42 14.18 -19.67
CA ARG A 389 22.97 15.42 -19.12
C ARG A 389 24.16 15.15 -18.18
N LYS A 390 24.00 14.27 -17.18
CA LYS A 390 25.06 13.83 -16.26
C LYS A 390 26.29 13.26 -16.98
N THR A 391 26.10 12.64 -18.15
CA THR A 391 27.17 12.05 -18.97
C THR A 391 27.68 12.97 -20.10
N GLY A 392 27.26 14.24 -20.12
CA GLY A 392 27.76 15.25 -21.06
C GLY A 392 27.20 15.17 -22.49
N ASN A 393 26.29 14.23 -22.78
CA ASN A 393 25.61 14.16 -24.09
C ASN A 393 24.39 15.07 -24.11
N LEU A 394 24.64 16.38 -24.13
CA LEU A 394 23.62 17.42 -24.05
C LEU A 394 22.62 17.36 -25.22
N THR A 395 23.04 16.88 -26.40
CA THR A 395 22.17 16.70 -27.57
C THR A 395 21.08 15.64 -27.35
N GLU A 396 21.45 14.45 -26.86
CA GLU A 396 20.43 13.44 -26.50
C GLU A 396 19.65 13.88 -25.25
N ALA A 397 20.27 14.59 -24.30
CA ALA A 397 19.57 15.13 -23.14
C ALA A 397 18.44 16.10 -23.54
N LEU A 398 18.73 17.06 -24.42
CA LEU A 398 17.78 18.06 -24.93
C LEU A 398 16.62 17.38 -25.68
N LYS A 399 16.93 16.38 -26.51
CA LYS A 399 15.96 15.54 -27.23
C LYS A 399 15.00 14.83 -26.26
N TYR A 400 15.53 14.11 -25.25
CA TYR A 400 14.71 13.41 -24.26
C TYR A 400 13.92 14.36 -23.35
N ALA A 401 14.47 15.53 -23.00
CA ALA A 401 13.77 16.56 -22.24
C ALA A 401 12.62 17.18 -23.06
N THR A 402 12.85 17.48 -24.34
CA THR A 402 11.82 17.99 -25.28
C THR A 402 10.70 16.96 -25.50
N GLN A 403 11.05 15.67 -25.62
CA GLN A 403 10.06 14.59 -25.68
C GLN A 403 9.24 14.48 -24.38
N THR A 404 9.88 14.63 -23.21
CA THR A 404 9.19 14.67 -21.91
C THR A 404 8.15 15.80 -21.87
N LEU A 405 8.56 17.01 -22.24
CA LEU A 405 7.68 18.19 -22.30
C LEU A 405 6.50 17.98 -23.27
N ASN A 406 6.75 17.45 -24.47
CA ASN A 406 5.72 17.21 -25.48
C ASN A 406 4.70 16.16 -25.02
N LEU A 407 5.15 15.09 -24.36
CA LEU A 407 4.28 14.06 -23.79
C LEU A 407 3.40 14.65 -22.68
N GLN A 408 3.98 15.40 -21.74
CA GLN A 408 3.21 16.08 -20.69
C GLN A 408 2.19 17.07 -21.29
N GLN A 409 2.56 17.85 -22.31
CA GLN A 409 1.63 18.79 -22.95
C GLN A 409 0.50 18.11 -23.74
N GLN A 410 0.74 16.90 -24.28
CA GLN A 410 -0.31 16.09 -24.93
C GLN A 410 -1.21 15.39 -23.92
N PHE A 411 -0.69 15.07 -22.75
CA PHE A 411 -1.40 14.38 -21.67
C PHE A 411 -1.78 15.42 -20.60
N LEU A 412 -2.82 16.21 -20.88
CA LEU A 412 -3.43 17.05 -19.86
C LEU A 412 -3.91 16.15 -18.72
N PHE A 413 -3.18 16.15 -17.60
CA PHE A 413 -3.53 15.41 -16.41
C PHE A 413 -4.46 16.27 -15.55
N GLU A 414 -5.60 15.72 -15.15
CA GLU A 414 -6.57 16.34 -14.22
C GLU A 414 -6.08 16.29 -12.75
N GLU A 415 -4.76 16.38 -12.54
CA GLU A 415 -4.09 16.29 -11.25
C GLU A 415 -3.52 17.65 -10.82
N GLU A 416 -3.64 17.98 -9.54
CA GLU A 416 -3.29 19.30 -8.96
C GLU A 416 -1.82 19.71 -9.17
N ASN A 417 -0.94 18.76 -9.48
CA ASN A 417 0.51 19.00 -9.68
C ASN A 417 0.93 19.15 -11.15
N TYR A 418 0.02 19.03 -12.13
CA TYR A 418 0.34 19.07 -13.57
C TYR A 418 1.16 20.31 -13.99
N LEU A 419 0.83 21.47 -13.42
CA LEU A 419 1.50 22.73 -13.74
C LEU A 419 3.00 22.71 -13.37
N LEU A 420 3.35 22.05 -12.26
CA LEU A 420 4.72 21.93 -11.78
C LEU A 420 5.54 20.94 -12.62
N GLU A 421 4.95 19.80 -12.99
CA GLU A 421 5.55 18.80 -13.89
C GLU A 421 6.02 19.42 -15.22
N VAL A 422 5.19 20.27 -15.82
CA VAL A 422 5.52 21.00 -17.07
C VAL A 422 6.55 22.11 -16.81
N ALA A 423 6.48 22.81 -15.68
CA ALA A 423 7.47 23.81 -15.29
C ALA A 423 8.87 23.19 -15.09
N ASP A 424 8.95 21.99 -14.52
CA ASP A 424 10.20 21.22 -14.35
C ASP A 424 10.79 20.81 -15.70
N ALA A 425 9.99 20.33 -16.65
CA ALA A 425 10.47 19.96 -17.98
C ALA A 425 11.00 21.19 -18.75
N LEU A 426 10.32 22.34 -18.65
CA LEU A 426 10.80 23.62 -19.19
C LEU A 426 12.12 24.06 -18.54
N ASN A 427 12.24 23.97 -17.21
CA ASN A 427 13.48 24.30 -16.48
C ASN A 427 14.64 23.42 -16.96
N ASN A 428 14.43 22.11 -17.06
CA ASN A 428 15.46 21.17 -17.49
C ASN A 428 15.94 21.43 -18.92
N ILE A 429 15.04 21.76 -19.86
CA ILE A 429 15.41 22.18 -21.22
C ILE A 429 16.26 23.45 -21.19
N GLY A 430 15.81 24.48 -20.44
CA GLY A 430 16.56 25.74 -20.29
C GLY A 430 17.96 25.55 -19.71
N MET A 431 18.10 24.70 -18.69
CA MET A 431 19.40 24.36 -18.10
C MET A 431 20.32 23.60 -19.06
N ILE A 432 19.79 22.70 -19.88
CA ILE A 432 20.58 22.00 -20.92
C ILE A 432 21.08 22.99 -21.97
N TYR A 433 20.25 23.95 -22.40
CA TYR A 433 20.70 25.02 -23.30
C TYR A 433 21.81 25.89 -22.69
N LEU A 434 21.78 26.18 -21.39
CA LEU A 434 22.89 26.88 -20.71
C LEU A 434 24.18 26.05 -20.67
N GLU A 435 24.10 24.74 -20.43
CA GLU A 435 25.25 23.84 -20.48
C GLU A 435 25.81 23.70 -21.91
N MET A 436 24.98 23.93 -22.94
CA MET A 436 25.40 24.05 -24.35
C MET A 436 25.94 25.45 -24.71
N ASN A 437 25.94 26.43 -23.79
CA ASN A 437 26.25 27.85 -24.01
C ASN A 437 25.30 28.56 -25.00
N LEU A 438 24.07 28.06 -25.14
CA LEU A 438 23.01 28.60 -25.99
C LEU A 438 22.04 29.45 -25.17
N SER A 439 22.57 30.51 -24.54
CA SER A 439 21.85 31.30 -23.54
C SER A 439 20.63 32.04 -24.10
N THR A 440 20.62 32.36 -25.39
CA THR A 440 19.45 32.90 -26.12
C THR A 440 18.30 31.91 -26.17
N ASP A 441 18.61 30.63 -26.39
CA ASP A 441 17.62 29.55 -26.53
C ASP A 441 17.13 29.09 -25.16
N ALA A 442 17.95 29.21 -24.12
CA ALA A 442 17.56 28.92 -22.74
C ALA A 442 16.48 29.87 -22.19
N LEU A 443 16.59 31.17 -22.49
CA LEU A 443 15.77 32.23 -21.88
C LEU A 443 14.25 32.02 -22.01
N PRO A 444 13.68 31.66 -23.18
CA PRO A 444 12.24 31.37 -23.31
C PRO A 444 11.75 30.24 -22.39
N TYR A 445 12.49 29.14 -22.27
CA TYR A 445 12.10 27.98 -21.46
C TYR A 445 12.18 28.30 -19.97
N LEU A 446 13.27 28.92 -19.52
CA LEU A 446 13.44 29.35 -18.12
C LEU A 446 12.37 30.38 -17.71
N THR A 447 12.07 31.35 -18.57
CA THR A 447 11.05 32.39 -18.31
C THR A 447 9.64 31.80 -18.23
N LYS A 448 9.31 30.83 -19.09
CA LYS A 448 8.03 30.12 -19.03
C LYS A 448 7.93 29.26 -17.77
N SER A 449 8.99 28.54 -17.40
CA SER A 449 9.08 27.77 -16.15
C SER A 449 8.87 28.66 -14.92
N LEU A 450 9.59 29.79 -14.83
CA LEU A 450 9.47 30.76 -13.73
C LEU A 450 8.03 31.27 -13.58
N THR A 451 7.36 31.57 -14.69
CA THR A 451 5.96 32.03 -14.69
C THR A 451 5.04 30.97 -14.07
N MET A 452 5.21 29.70 -14.45
CA MET A 452 4.40 28.58 -13.95
C MET A 452 4.67 28.25 -12.47
N TYR A 453 5.93 28.32 -12.02
CA TYR A 453 6.26 28.18 -10.60
C TYR A 453 5.72 29.33 -9.74
N ARG A 454 5.71 30.58 -10.25
CA ARG A 454 5.16 31.75 -9.54
C ARG A 454 3.64 31.77 -9.39
N SER A 455 2.91 30.97 -10.18
CA SER A 455 1.47 30.76 -9.97
C SER A 455 1.14 29.76 -8.85
N THR A 456 2.11 28.97 -8.39
CA THR A 456 1.93 27.96 -7.32
C THR A 456 2.67 28.30 -6.03
N TYR A 457 3.84 28.94 -6.11
CA TYR A 457 4.69 29.25 -4.97
C TYR A 457 5.02 30.75 -4.88
N SER A 458 5.32 31.21 -3.66
CA SER A 458 5.78 32.57 -3.39
C SER A 458 7.13 32.88 -4.03
N SER A 459 7.48 34.17 -4.10
CA SER A 459 8.76 34.68 -4.58
C SER A 459 9.97 34.04 -3.92
N ASP A 460 9.82 33.67 -2.65
CA ASP A 460 10.91 33.28 -1.74
C ASP A 460 11.16 31.77 -1.77
N HIS A 461 10.38 31.02 -2.56
CA HIS A 461 10.52 29.59 -2.73
C HIS A 461 11.86 29.23 -3.41
N PRO A 462 12.66 28.28 -2.90
CA PRO A 462 14.01 28.01 -3.41
C PRO A 462 14.09 27.77 -4.93
N THR A 463 13.12 27.06 -5.51
CA THR A 463 13.07 26.80 -6.96
C THR A 463 12.83 28.09 -7.78
N VAL A 464 12.04 29.03 -7.26
CA VAL A 464 11.77 30.33 -7.92
C VAL A 464 13.06 31.16 -7.94
N HIS A 465 13.80 31.17 -6.82
CA HIS A 465 15.11 31.83 -6.72
C HIS A 465 16.19 31.19 -7.61
N ALA A 466 16.22 29.86 -7.70
CA ALA A 466 17.14 29.13 -8.56
C ALA A 466 16.92 29.46 -10.05
N ILE A 467 15.67 29.41 -10.53
CA ILE A 467 15.34 29.73 -11.94
C ILE A 467 15.64 31.21 -12.25
N LEU A 468 15.35 32.14 -11.33
CA LEU A 468 15.74 33.55 -11.46
C LEU A 468 17.26 33.71 -11.62
N THR A 469 18.05 32.97 -10.84
CA THR A 469 19.52 32.99 -10.92
C THR A 469 20.00 32.49 -12.29
N SER A 470 19.42 31.41 -12.82
CA SER A 470 19.72 30.90 -14.17
C SER A 470 19.32 31.89 -15.27
N ILE A 471 18.20 32.61 -15.14
CA ILE A 471 17.78 33.66 -16.09
C ILE A 471 18.76 34.85 -16.08
N ILE A 472 19.20 35.30 -14.90
CA ILE A 472 20.17 36.39 -14.77
C ILE A 472 21.52 35.99 -15.41
N HIS A 473 21.98 34.75 -15.16
CA HIS A 473 23.18 34.20 -15.80
C HIS A 473 23.05 34.17 -17.32
N ALA A 474 21.93 33.66 -17.85
CA ALA A 474 21.65 33.58 -19.27
C ALA A 474 21.64 34.97 -19.95
N ALA A 475 20.96 35.94 -19.32
CA ALA A 475 20.88 37.31 -19.82
C ALA A 475 22.27 37.98 -19.89
N ASN A 476 23.05 37.87 -18.81
CA ASN A 476 24.40 38.44 -18.74
C ASN A 476 25.34 37.83 -19.79
N GLN A 477 25.26 36.52 -20.03
CA GLN A 477 25.99 35.88 -21.14
C GLN A 477 25.56 36.42 -22.50
N SER A 478 24.26 36.49 -22.77
CA SER A 478 23.76 36.96 -24.08
C SER A 478 24.16 38.41 -24.40
N GLN A 479 24.22 39.29 -23.39
CA GLN A 479 24.67 40.68 -23.54
C GLN A 479 26.20 40.84 -23.72
N SER A 480 26.98 39.77 -23.48
CA SER A 480 28.45 39.80 -23.66
C SER A 480 28.92 39.34 -25.05
N ILE A 481 27.98 38.92 -25.91
CA ILE A 481 28.21 38.33 -27.23
C ILE A 481 27.71 39.24 -28.37
N SER A 482 26.96 40.30 -28.04
CA SER A 482 26.40 41.32 -28.94
C SER A 482 27.21 42.62 -28.98
#